data_AF-A0A6N7XX93-F1
#
_entry.id   AF-A0A6N7XX93-F1
#
_cell.length_a   1.000
_cell.length_b   1.000
_cell.length_c   1.000
_cell.angle_alpha   90.00
_cell.angle_beta   90.00
_cell.angle_gamma   90.00
#
_symmetry.space_group_name_H-M   'P 1'
#
loop_
_entity.id
_entity.type
_entity.pdbx_description
1 polymer ?
#
loop_
_entity_poly.entity_id
_entity_poly.type
_entity_poly.pdbx_seq_one_letter_code
_entity_poly.pdbx_strand_id
1 'polypeptide(L)'
;MNIGYEDSGITFHIMHPPLTDTKSSSPFPIPKEFKASSEKVGKGFIKNIDSKKFIITPSFADKISVRFSYAFSLPMGKILVKMTKKATVDLK
;
A
#
# COMPACT_ATOMS: atom_id res chain seq x y z
N MET A 1 -3.38 -18.80 4.40
CA MET A 1 -4.78 -18.91 3.98
C MET A 1 -4.76 -19.37 2.53
N ASN A 2 -4.63 -20.68 2.32
CA ASN A 2 -4.64 -21.34 1.01
C ASN A 2 -5.75 -22.40 0.98
N ILE A 3 -6.86 -22.10 1.66
CA ILE A 3 -7.82 -23.10 2.17
C ILE A 3 -8.50 -23.93 1.06
N GLY A 4 -8.51 -23.44 -0.19
CA GLY A 4 -9.09 -24.15 -1.34
C GLY A 4 -8.09 -24.69 -2.36
N TYR A 5 -6.78 -24.42 -2.22
CA TYR A 5 -5.77 -24.66 -3.27
C TYR A 5 -4.42 -25.15 -2.72
N GLU A 6 -4.41 -25.74 -1.52
CA GLU A 6 -3.19 -26.26 -0.89
C GLU A 6 -2.49 -27.33 -1.73
N ASP A 7 -3.25 -28.20 -2.40
CA ASP A 7 -2.71 -29.32 -3.18
C ASP A 7 -2.49 -29.00 -4.67
N SER A 8 -2.88 -27.82 -5.14
CA SER A 8 -2.80 -27.46 -6.57
C SER A 8 -1.50 -26.76 -6.97
N GLY A 9 -0.63 -26.46 -6.01
CA GLY A 9 0.58 -25.65 -6.24
C GLY A 9 0.31 -24.18 -6.54
N ILE A 10 -0.94 -23.72 -6.41
CA ILE A 10 -1.32 -22.31 -6.62
C ILE A 10 -1.10 -21.54 -5.31
N THR A 11 -0.50 -20.35 -5.43
CA THR A 11 -0.29 -19.43 -4.31
C THR A 11 -1.02 -18.12 -4.56
N PHE A 12 -1.48 -17.50 -3.48
CA PHE A 12 -2.22 -16.23 -3.52
C PHE A 12 -1.51 -15.19 -2.67
N HIS A 13 -1.38 -13.99 -3.24
CA HIS A 13 -0.84 -12.82 -2.55
C HIS A 13 -1.82 -11.66 -2.64
N ILE A 14 -2.05 -11.00 -1.51
CA ILE A 14 -2.60 -9.64 -1.50
C ILE A 14 -1.43 -8.67 -1.72
N MET A 15 -1.46 -7.97 -2.84
CA MET A 15 -0.53 -6.88 -3.12
C MET A 15 -1.00 -5.62 -2.39
N HIS A 16 -0.18 -5.09 -1.49
CA HIS A 16 -0.49 -3.86 -0.77
C HIS A 16 0.48 -2.74 -1.17
N PRO A 17 0.14 -1.92 -2.17
CA PRO A 17 0.99 -0.81 -2.61
C PRO A 17 0.90 0.38 -1.66
N PRO A 18 1.89 1.29 -1.69
CA PRO A 18 1.76 2.62 -1.10
C PRO A 18 0.88 3.53 -1.99
N LEU A 19 0.67 4.78 -1.55
CA LEU A 19 0.11 5.81 -2.43
C LEU A 19 0.97 5.93 -3.69
N THR A 20 0.40 5.58 -4.83
CA THR A 20 1.11 5.42 -6.11
C THR A 20 0.60 6.45 -7.11
N ASP A 21 1.49 7.00 -7.92
CA ASP A 21 1.16 7.96 -8.97
C ASP A 21 0.51 7.24 -10.16
N THR A 22 -0.81 7.13 -10.09
CA THR A 22 -1.68 6.55 -11.12
C THR A 22 -2.69 7.58 -11.61
N LYS A 23 -3.30 7.33 -12.77
CA LYS A 23 -4.41 8.15 -13.29
C LYS A 23 -5.56 8.28 -12.28
N SER A 24 -5.88 7.20 -11.56
CA SER A 24 -6.93 7.21 -10.53
C SER A 24 -6.56 8.04 -9.30
N SER A 25 -5.26 8.22 -9.03
CA SER A 25 -4.77 9.05 -7.91
C SER A 25 -4.66 10.53 -8.25
N SER A 26 -4.81 10.91 -9.52
CA SER A 26 -4.64 12.28 -10.00
C SER A 26 -5.60 13.30 -9.38
N PRO A 27 -6.87 12.97 -9.04
CA PRO A 27 -7.78 13.93 -8.41
C PRO A 27 -7.44 14.24 -6.95
N PHE A 28 -6.60 13.43 -6.30
CA PHE A 28 -6.23 13.67 -4.91
C PHE A 28 -5.25 14.84 -4.84
N PRO A 29 -5.51 15.82 -3.96
CA PRO A 29 -4.68 17.00 -3.84
C PRO A 29 -3.48 16.72 -2.93
N ILE A 30 -2.74 15.68 -3.28
CA ILE A 30 -1.52 15.25 -2.63
C ILE A 30 -0.37 15.57 -3.60
N PRO A 31 0.68 16.27 -3.15
CA PRO A 31 1.81 16.61 -4.02
C PRO A 31 2.45 15.35 -4.63
N LYS A 32 2.93 15.47 -5.87
CA LYS A 32 3.47 14.34 -6.65
C LYS A 32 4.64 13.64 -5.96
N GLU A 33 5.47 14.38 -5.22
CA GLU A 33 6.58 13.84 -4.44
C GLU A 33 6.17 12.82 -3.36
N PHE A 34 4.92 12.87 -2.89
CA PHE A 34 4.37 11.89 -1.93
C PHE A 34 3.71 10.69 -2.61
N LYS A 35 3.65 10.66 -3.96
CA LYS A 35 3.12 9.55 -4.73
C LYS A 35 4.29 8.74 -5.30
N ALA A 36 4.36 7.46 -4.96
CA ALA A 36 5.40 6.59 -5.47
C ALA A 36 5.21 6.35 -6.99
N SER A 37 6.31 6.35 -7.75
CA SER A 37 6.26 5.99 -9.18
C SER A 37 5.69 4.58 -9.36
N SER A 38 4.69 4.44 -10.24
CA SER A 38 4.08 3.16 -10.61
C SER A 38 5.12 2.13 -11.07
N GLU A 39 6.13 2.56 -11.85
CA GLU A 39 7.20 1.67 -12.33
C GLU A 39 8.06 1.14 -11.16
N LYS A 40 8.42 2.02 -10.22
CA LYS A 40 9.20 1.64 -9.04
C LYS A 40 8.43 0.66 -8.16
N VAL A 41 7.13 0.90 -7.98
CA VAL A 41 6.22 0.02 -7.24
C VAL A 41 6.14 -1.37 -7.90
N GLY A 42 5.93 -1.43 -9.22
CA GLY A 42 5.91 -2.69 -9.98
C GLY A 42 7.22 -3.48 -9.86
N LYS A 43 8.36 -2.81 -10.08
CA LYS A 43 9.70 -3.42 -9.89
C LYS A 43 9.92 -3.92 -8.45
N GLY A 44 9.35 -3.25 -7.45
CA GLY A 44 9.38 -3.70 -6.05
C GLY A 44 8.58 -4.97 -5.81
N PHE A 45 7.39 -5.08 -6.41
CA PHE A 45 6.55 -6.28 -6.28
C PHE A 45 7.16 -7.51 -6.93
N ILE A 46 7.79 -7.37 -8.10
CA ILE A 46 8.46 -8.50 -8.79
C ILE A 46 9.46 -9.19 -7.87
N LYS A 47 10.20 -8.43 -7.05
CA LYS A 47 11.17 -8.99 -6.09
C LYS A 47 10.53 -9.80 -4.96
N ASN A 48 9.22 -9.70 -4.76
CA ASN A 48 8.48 -10.32 -3.67
C ASN A 48 7.38 -11.28 -4.16
N ILE A 49 7.24 -11.50 -5.48
CA ILE A 49 6.13 -12.27 -6.05
C ILE A 49 6.20 -13.76 -5.66
N ASP A 50 7.41 -14.31 -5.51
CA ASP A 50 7.64 -15.71 -5.07
C ASP A 50 7.69 -15.84 -3.54
N SER A 51 7.29 -14.82 -2.80
CA SER A 51 7.34 -14.85 -1.33
C SER A 51 6.30 -15.82 -0.78
N LYS A 52 6.64 -16.62 0.24
CA LYS A 52 5.65 -17.45 0.96
C LYS A 52 4.64 -16.65 1.82
N LYS A 53 4.61 -15.32 1.70
CA LYS A 53 3.82 -14.41 2.54
C LYS A 53 2.48 -14.11 1.90
N PHE A 54 1.42 -14.11 2.69
CA PHE A 54 0.08 -13.79 2.18
C PHE A 54 -0.08 -12.33 1.74
N ILE A 55 0.57 -11.39 2.42
CA ILE A 55 0.61 -9.97 2.04
C ILE A 55 2.02 -9.64 1.55
N ILE A 56 2.11 -9.09 0.34
CA ILE A 56 3.36 -8.62 -0.24
C ILE A 56 3.31 -7.10 -0.44
N THR A 57 4.47 -6.46 -0.28
CA THR A 57 4.64 -5.01 -0.39
C THR A 57 5.89 -4.72 -1.24
N PRO A 58 5.97 -3.56 -1.93
CA PRO A 58 7.06 -3.31 -2.86
C PRO A 58 8.38 -2.93 -2.17
N SER A 59 8.34 -2.49 -0.90
CA SER A 59 9.54 -2.22 -0.09
C SER A 59 9.39 -2.65 1.38
N PHE A 60 10.49 -2.59 2.13
CA PHE A 60 10.51 -2.84 3.57
C PHE A 60 9.78 -1.76 4.38
N ALA A 61 9.89 -0.49 3.95
CA ALA A 61 9.17 0.61 4.58
C ALA A 61 7.64 0.40 4.47
N ASP A 62 7.18 0.00 3.28
CA ASP A 62 5.75 -0.31 3.05
C ASP A 62 5.29 -1.46 3.94
N LYS A 63 6.13 -2.48 4.14
CA LYS A 63 5.83 -3.60 5.03
C LYS A 63 5.60 -3.15 6.46
N ILE A 64 6.44 -2.25 6.97
CA ILE A 64 6.28 -1.67 8.32
C ILE A 64 4.99 -0.87 8.38
N SER A 65 4.75 0.00 7.40
CA SER A 65 3.55 0.84 7.33
C SER A 65 2.26 0.02 7.33
N VAL A 66 2.21 -1.03 6.49
CA VAL A 66 1.07 -1.96 6.41
C VAL A 66 0.88 -2.69 7.73
N ARG A 67 1.95 -3.20 8.33
CA ARG A 67 1.87 -3.89 9.62
C ARG A 67 1.38 -2.98 10.73
N PHE A 68 1.84 -1.73 10.76
CA PHE A 68 1.35 -0.74 11.72
C PHE A 68 -0.12 -0.40 11.47
N SER A 69 -0.53 -0.27 10.20
CA SER A 69 -1.92 -0.01 9.83
C SER A 69 -2.87 -1.12 10.26
N TYR A 70 -2.46 -2.38 10.19
CA TYR A 70 -3.25 -3.52 10.70
C TYR A 70 -3.23 -3.62 12.23
N ALA A 71 -2.11 -3.31 12.88
CA ALA A 71 -1.99 -3.39 14.33
C ALA A 71 -2.71 -2.22 15.05
N PHE A 72 -2.73 -1.05 14.42
CA PHE A 72 -3.24 0.20 15.01
C PHE A 72 -4.21 0.91 14.07
N SER A 73 -5.19 0.19 13.53
CA SER A 73 -6.10 0.68 12.49
C SER A 73 -6.88 1.93 12.91
N LEU A 74 -7.36 1.98 14.15
CA LEU A 74 -8.10 3.13 14.69
C LEU A 74 -7.22 4.38 14.86
N PRO A 75 -6.07 4.32 15.56
CA PRO A 75 -5.12 5.44 15.60
C PRO A 75 -4.71 5.91 14.19
N MET A 76 -4.38 4.98 13.30
CA MET A 76 -3.94 5.30 11.95
C MET A 76 -5.04 6.02 11.16
N GLY A 77 -6.30 5.57 11.26
CA GLY A 77 -7.45 6.24 10.66
C GLY A 77 -7.62 7.67 11.17
N LYS A 78 -7.48 7.91 12.48
CA LYS A 78 -7.54 9.27 13.06
C LYS A 78 -6.44 10.18 12.51
N ILE A 79 -5.22 9.67 12.37
CA ILE A 79 -4.08 10.40 11.79
C ILE A 79 -4.39 10.78 10.34
N LEU A 80 -4.82 9.82 9.52
CA LEU A 80 -5.15 10.05 8.11
C LEU A 80 -6.25 11.11 7.95
N VAL A 81 -7.33 11.03 8.73
CA VAL A 81 -8.40 12.04 8.72
C VAL A 81 -7.86 13.43 9.06
N LYS A 82 -6.98 13.53 10.07
CA LYS A 82 -6.36 14.81 10.44
C LYS A 82 -5.48 15.37 9.32
N MET A 83 -4.70 14.51 8.67
CA MET A 83 -3.84 14.91 7.54
C MET A 83 -4.67 15.37 6.34
N THR A 84 -5.74 14.65 5.99
CA THR A 84 -6.64 15.04 4.89
C THR A 84 -7.29 16.40 5.17
N LYS A 85 -7.79 16.63 6.40
CA LYS A 85 -8.36 17.93 6.79
C LYS A 85 -7.34 19.06 6.64
N LYS A 86 -6.10 18.84 7.08
CA LYS A 86 -5.02 19.82 6.94
C LYS A 86 -4.70 20.12 5.48
N ALA A 87 -4.53 19.08 4.66
CA ALA A 87 -4.25 19.24 3.24
C ALA A 87 -5.36 20.03 2.52
N THR A 88 -6.63 19.78 2.85
CA THR A 88 -7.77 20.55 2.28
C THR A 88 -7.77 22.01 2.70
N VAL A 89 -7.29 22.34 3.90
CA VAL A 89 -7.17 23.73 4.37
C VAL A 89 -6.02 24.45 3.66
N ASP A 90 -4.87 23.80 3.49
CA ASP A 90 -3.68 24.40 2.83
C ASP A 90 -3.87 24.63 1.31
N LEU A 91 -4.97 24.13 0.72
CA LEU A 91 -5.33 24.31 -0.70
C LEU A 91 -6.39 25.41 -0.93
N LYS A 92 -6.94 25.98 0.14
CA LYS A 92 -7.87 27.12 0.09
C LYS A 92 -7.12 28.43 0.35
#